data_AF-A0A937VST7-F1
#
_entry.id   AF-A0A937VST7-F1
#
_cell.length_a   1.000
_cell.length_b   1.000
_cell.length_c   1.000
_cell.angle_alpha   90.00
_cell.angle_beta   90.00
_cell.angle_gamma   90.00
#
_symmetry.space_group_name_H-M   'P 1'
#
loop_
_entity.id
_entity.type
_entity.pdbx_description
1 polymer ?
#
loop_
_entity_poly.entity_id
_entity_poly.type
_entity_poly.pdbx_seq_one_letter_code
_entity_poly.pdbx_strand_id
1 'polypeptide(L)'
;MAAQSPVIMIKSFEDLAVWQMGKNITMETYRLTADFPKEEAFVLIPQIRRAALSVPANIAEGFGRYHHLDKARFYLNARGSLYELKSHLLIAQELGYFNQSQSISGLLTTVDKLGLKLNNLISSSRKLNKQSQ
;
A
#
# COMPACT_ATOMS: atom_id res chain seq x y z
N MET A 1 2.76 -32.70 13.79
CA MET A 1 3.71 -31.73 14.39
C MET A 1 3.58 -30.44 13.61
N ALA A 2 2.92 -29.42 14.15
CA ALA A 2 2.79 -28.13 13.48
C ALA A 2 4.12 -27.39 13.58
N ALA A 3 4.77 -27.13 12.46
CA ALA A 3 5.93 -26.25 12.42
C ALA A 3 5.49 -24.87 12.91
N GLN A 4 5.98 -24.44 14.07
CA GLN A 4 5.79 -23.08 14.55
C GLN A 4 6.48 -22.15 13.55
N SER A 5 5.71 -21.30 12.87
CA SER A 5 6.28 -20.28 12.01
C SER A 5 7.26 -19.42 12.82
N PRO A 6 8.50 -19.21 12.34
CA PRO A 6 9.49 -18.46 13.09
C PRO A 6 8.97 -17.05 13.37
N VAL A 7 9.11 -16.60 14.62
CA VAL A 7 8.82 -15.21 15.00
C VAL A 7 9.81 -14.33 14.25
N ILE A 8 9.32 -13.63 13.22
CA ILE A 8 10.15 -12.68 12.46
C ILE A 8 10.42 -11.48 13.36
N MET A 9 11.67 -11.33 13.77
CA MET A 9 12.15 -10.15 14.47
C MET A 9 12.24 -8.99 13.46
N ILE A 10 11.37 -8.00 13.62
CA ILE A 10 11.38 -6.78 12.79
C ILE A 10 12.60 -5.94 13.18
N LYS A 11 13.57 -5.81 12.28
CA LYS A 11 14.77 -4.96 12.45
C LYS A 11 14.75 -3.75 11.50
N SER A 12 14.03 -3.88 10.39
CA SER A 12 13.95 -2.92 9.32
C SER A 12 12.51 -2.75 8.84
N PHE A 13 12.24 -1.69 8.07
CA PHE A 13 10.91 -1.55 7.48
C PHE A 13 10.65 -2.62 6.40
N GLU A 14 11.70 -3.18 5.79
CA GLU A 14 11.58 -4.26 4.81
C GLU A 14 10.99 -5.54 5.41
N ASP A 15 11.12 -5.74 6.73
CA ASP A 15 10.53 -6.87 7.46
C ASP A 15 9.02 -6.71 7.65
N LEU A 16 8.47 -5.51 7.43
CA LEU A 16 7.03 -5.27 7.59
C LEU A 16 6.25 -5.89 6.43
N ALA A 17 5.38 -6.85 6.75
CA ALA A 17 4.47 -7.44 5.76
C ALA A 17 3.62 -6.39 5.01
N VAL A 18 3.21 -5.31 5.70
CA VAL A 18 2.49 -4.20 5.05
C VAL A 18 3.33 -3.45 4.03
N TRP A 19 4.63 -3.30 4.27
CA TRP A 19 5.54 -2.64 3.34
C TRP A 19 5.78 -3.53 2.12
N GLN A 20 6.03 -4.82 2.34
CA GLN A 20 6.21 -5.81 1.26
C GLN A 20 4.98 -5.86 0.34
N MET A 21 3.78 -5.86 0.93
CA MET A 21 2.52 -5.76 0.17
C MET A 21 2.42 -4.44 -0.60
N GLY A 22 2.74 -3.31 0.03
CA GLY A 22 2.77 -2.00 -0.63
C GLY A 22 3.71 -1.97 -1.83
N LYS A 23 4.95 -2.47 -1.67
CA LYS A 23 5.93 -2.60 -2.74
C LYS A 23 5.41 -3.47 -3.89
N ASN A 24 4.80 -4.62 -3.59
CA ASN A 24 4.26 -5.52 -4.61
C ASN A 24 3.11 -4.86 -5.40
N ILE A 25 2.22 -4.14 -4.70
CA ILE A 25 1.16 -3.32 -5.34
C ILE A 25 1.80 -2.29 -6.27
N THR A 26 2.87 -1.60 -5.84
CA THR A 26 3.59 -0.65 -6.68
C THR A 26 4.15 -1.30 -7.94
N MET A 27 4.84 -2.43 -7.83
CA MET A 27 5.43 -3.12 -8.99
C MET A 27 4.36 -3.55 -9.99
N GLU A 28 3.26 -4.11 -9.50
CA GLU A 28 2.16 -4.54 -10.36
C GLU A 28 1.46 -3.35 -11.03
N THR A 29 1.28 -2.26 -10.30
CA THR A 29 0.73 -1.02 -10.84
C THR A 29 1.59 -0.47 -12.00
N TYR A 30 2.92 -0.52 -11.85
CA TYR A 30 3.84 -0.09 -12.91
C TYR A 30 3.74 -0.97 -14.16
N ARG A 31 3.61 -2.29 -13.98
CA ARG A 31 3.42 -3.24 -15.09
C ARG A 31 2.12 -2.98 -15.83
N LEU A 32 1.00 -2.86 -15.12
CA LEU A 32 -0.32 -2.63 -15.74
C LEU A 32 -0.38 -1.30 -16.49
N THR A 33 0.14 -0.24 -15.88
CA THR A 33 0.13 1.11 -16.50
C THR A 33 1.12 1.26 -17.65
N ALA A 34 1.97 0.28 -17.93
CA ALA A 34 2.86 0.33 -19.09
C ALA A 34 2.11 0.18 -20.41
N ASP A 35 0.96 -0.50 -20.40
CA ASP A 35 0.14 -0.78 -21.58
C ASP A 35 -1.00 0.22 -21.78
N PHE A 36 -1.09 1.26 -20.93
CA PHE A 36 -2.13 2.28 -21.02
C PHE A 36 -1.94 3.17 -22.27
N PRO A 37 -3.00 3.84 -22.75
CA PRO A 37 -2.90 4.79 -23.86
C PRO A 37 -1.84 5.86 -23.63
N LYS A 38 -1.14 6.27 -24.69
CA LYS A 38 -0.02 7.23 -24.59
C LYS A 38 -0.50 8.62 -24.16
N GLU A 39 -1.75 8.95 -24.45
CA GLU A 39 -2.43 10.19 -24.08
C GLU A 39 -2.50 10.35 -22.56
N GLU A 40 -2.52 9.24 -21.81
CA GLU A 40 -2.55 9.23 -20.34
C GLU A 40 -1.17 9.38 -19.68
N ALA A 41 -0.09 9.43 -20.47
CA ALA A 41 1.29 9.51 -19.97
C ALA A 41 1.54 10.71 -19.05
N PHE A 42 0.79 11.80 -19.23
CA PHE A 42 0.88 13.01 -18.41
C PHE A 42 -0.37 13.30 -17.58
N VAL A 43 -1.36 12.39 -17.61
CA VAL A 43 -2.66 12.57 -16.96
C VAL A 43 -2.85 11.51 -15.87
N LEU A 44 -3.44 10.35 -16.19
CA LEU A 44 -3.78 9.34 -15.18
C LEU A 44 -2.59 8.46 -14.77
N ILE A 45 -1.69 8.11 -15.69
CA ILE A 45 -0.55 7.22 -15.41
C ILE A 45 0.33 7.78 -14.27
N PRO A 46 0.74 9.07 -14.27
CA PRO A 46 1.53 9.63 -13.19
C PRO A 46 0.78 9.67 -11.85
N GLN A 47 -0.53 9.92 -11.84
CA GLN A 47 -1.32 9.95 -10.60
C GLN A 47 -1.40 8.56 -9.96
N ILE A 48 -1.68 7.53 -10.77
CA ILE A 48 -1.69 6.13 -10.34
C ILE A 48 -0.32 5.75 -9.75
N ARG A 49 0.77 6.01 -10.48
CA ARG A 49 2.12 5.62 -10.07
C ARG A 49 2.59 6.37 -8.81
N ARG A 50 2.28 7.66 -8.68
CA ARG A 50 2.58 8.44 -7.47
C ARG A 50 1.82 7.93 -6.26
N ALA A 51 0.52 7.69 -6.38
CA ALA A 51 -0.28 7.11 -5.30
C ALA A 51 0.29 5.74 -4.87
N ALA A 52 0.63 4.87 -5.83
CA ALA A 52 1.21 3.56 -5.55
C ALA A 52 2.59 3.61 -4.90
N LEU A 53 3.48 4.53 -5.31
CA LEU A 53 4.79 4.73 -4.69
C LEU A 53 4.69 5.29 -3.26
N SER A 54 3.71 6.16 -3.03
CA SER A 54 3.49 6.81 -1.74
C SER A 54 3.13 5.82 -0.64
N VAL A 55 2.46 4.71 -0.96
CA VAL A 55 2.05 3.68 0.02
C VAL A 55 3.26 3.08 0.77
N PRO A 56 4.21 2.39 0.12
CA PRO A 56 5.38 1.84 0.82
C PRO A 56 6.30 2.94 1.37
N ALA A 57 6.40 4.10 0.73
CA ALA A 57 7.22 5.21 1.21
C ALA A 57 6.74 5.72 2.58
N ASN A 58 5.44 5.98 2.73
CA ASN A 58 4.87 6.39 4.01
C ASN A 58 4.97 5.28 5.08
N ILE A 59 4.89 4.00 4.71
CA ILE A 59 5.11 2.90 5.67
C ILE A 59 6.55 2.92 6.18
N ALA A 60 7.53 3.07 5.30
CA ALA A 60 8.95 3.14 5.68
C ALA A 60 9.23 4.38 6.55
N GLU A 61 8.70 5.54 6.17
CA GLU A 61 8.87 6.77 6.94
C GLU A 61 8.21 6.67 8.32
N GLY A 62 7.02 6.09 8.39
CA GLY A 62 6.34 5.82 9.66
C GLY A 62 7.12 4.88 10.56
N PHE A 63 7.72 3.81 10.01
CA PHE A 63 8.58 2.90 10.76
C PHE A 63 9.73 3.63 11.46
N GLY A 64 10.39 4.55 10.75
CA GLY A 64 11.50 5.36 11.25
C GLY A 64 11.13 6.43 12.28
N ARG A 65 9.84 6.68 12.55
CA ARG A 65 9.43 7.63 13.60
C ARG A 65 9.53 7.02 14.99
N TYR A 66 10.09 7.80 15.91
CA TYR A 66 10.18 7.47 17.33
C TYR A 66 8.81 7.54 18.02
N HIS A 67 8.13 8.69 17.92
CA HIS A 67 6.83 8.88 18.57
C HIS A 67 5.71 8.13 17.86
N HIS A 68 4.93 7.39 18.65
CA HIS A 68 3.88 6.50 18.16
C HIS A 68 2.74 7.26 17.43
N LEU A 69 2.44 8.51 17.81
CA LEU A 69 1.46 9.34 17.11
C LEU A 69 1.97 9.79 15.73
N ASP A 70 3.25 10.12 15.61
CA ASP A 70 3.84 10.49 14.32
C ASP A 70 3.92 9.29 13.39
N LYS A 71 4.34 8.13 13.91
CA LYS A 71 4.25 6.84 13.21
C LYS A 71 2.84 6.58 12.67
N ALA A 72 1.81 6.77 13.52
CA ALA A 72 0.42 6.61 13.11
C ALA A 72 -0.02 7.61 12.03
N ARG A 73 0.50 8.85 12.03
CA ARG A 73 0.22 9.84 10.97
C ARG A 73 0.72 9.37 9.61
N PHE A 74 1.95 8.86 9.53
CA PHE A 74 2.47 8.29 8.28
C PHE A 74 1.66 7.07 7.81
N TYR A 75 1.25 6.19 8.72
CA TYR A 75 0.41 5.05 8.34
C TYR A 75 -0.99 5.47 7.87
N LEU A 76 -1.55 6.58 8.38
CA LEU A 76 -2.77 7.17 7.83
C LEU A 76 -2.56 7.70 6.42
N ASN A 77 -1.44 8.37 6.16
CA ASN A 77 -1.08 8.84 4.82
C ASN A 77 -0.92 7.68 3.84
N ALA A 78 -0.24 6.60 4.25
CA ALA A 78 -0.13 5.38 3.45
C ALA A 78 -1.51 4.82 3.06
N ARG A 79 -2.47 4.81 4.00
CA ARG A 79 -3.85 4.39 3.73
C ARG A 79 -4.58 5.36 2.81
N GLY A 80 -4.37 6.66 2.97
CA GLY A 80 -4.90 7.69 2.07
C GLY A 80 -4.47 7.46 0.63
N SER A 81 -3.15 7.32 0.40
CA SER A 81 -2.61 7.01 -0.93
C SER A 81 -3.07 5.66 -1.48
N LEU A 82 -3.31 4.66 -0.62
CA LEU A 82 -3.86 3.38 -1.04
C LEU A 82 -5.29 3.50 -1.58
N TYR A 83 -6.13 4.32 -0.95
CA TYR A 83 -7.50 4.57 -1.42
C TYR A 83 -7.53 5.46 -2.66
N GLU A 84 -6.64 6.44 -2.75
CA GLU A 84 -6.43 7.22 -3.97
C GLU A 84 -6.03 6.31 -5.14
N LEU A 85 -5.07 5.40 -4.93
CA LEU A 85 -4.70 4.38 -5.91
C LEU A 85 -5.91 3.54 -6.32
N LYS A 86 -6.69 3.02 -5.36
CA LYS A 86 -7.89 2.22 -5.64
C LYS A 86 -8.87 3.01 -6.52
N SER A 87 -9.11 4.27 -6.18
CA SER A 87 -9.98 5.16 -6.95
C SER A 87 -9.54 5.28 -8.41
N HIS A 88 -8.25 5.59 -8.64
CA HIS A 88 -7.71 5.71 -9.99
C HIS A 88 -7.73 4.39 -10.78
N LEU A 89 -7.46 3.25 -10.13
CA LEU A 89 -7.53 1.93 -10.77
C LEU A 89 -8.97 1.59 -11.20
N LEU A 90 -9.98 1.93 -10.38
CA LEU A 90 -11.38 1.72 -10.75
C LEU A 90 -11.79 2.63 -11.92
N ILE A 91 -11.36 3.89 -11.94
CA ILE A 91 -11.60 4.80 -13.07
C ILE A 91 -10.95 4.25 -14.35
N ALA A 92 -9.69 3.81 -14.28
CA ALA A 92 -9.01 3.21 -15.43
C ALA A 92 -9.71 1.93 -15.95
N GLN A 93 -10.41 1.22 -15.06
CA GLN A 93 -11.20 0.04 -15.43
C GLN A 93 -12.43 0.44 -16.24
N GLU A 94 -13.18 1.43 -15.78
CA GLU A 94 -14.36 1.96 -16.49
C GLU A 94 -13.99 2.59 -17.84
N LEU A 95 -12.79 3.17 -17.93
CA LEU A 95 -12.25 3.70 -19.20
C LEU A 95 -11.73 2.61 -20.15
N GLY A 96 -11.70 1.34 -19.71
CA GLY A 96 -11.27 0.21 -20.55
C GLY A 96 -9.76 0.17 -20.82
N TYR A 97 -8.93 0.73 -19.93
CA TYR A 97 -7.47 0.81 -20.15
C TYR A 97 -6.69 -0.46 -19.79
N PHE A 98 -7.34 -1.44 -19.17
CA PHE A 98 -6.74 -2.74 -18.92
C PHE A 98 -7.02 -3.70 -20.08
N ASN A 99 -5.99 -4.40 -20.55
CA ASN A 99 -6.14 -5.39 -21.60
C ASN A 99 -7.04 -6.55 -21.15
N GLN A 100 -7.75 -7.21 -22.08
CA GLN A 100 -8.62 -8.36 -21.75
C GLN A 100 -7.88 -9.51 -21.04
N SER A 101 -6.57 -9.64 -21.26
CA SER A 101 -5.71 -10.62 -20.59
C SER A 101 -5.24 -10.19 -19.20
N GLN A 102 -5.43 -8.93 -18.81
CA GLN A 102 -4.98 -8.36 -17.55
C GLN A 102 -6.15 -8.19 -16.58
N SER A 103 -6.39 -9.20 -15.74
CA SER A 103 -7.37 -9.08 -14.66
C SER A 103 -6.82 -8.23 -13.51
N ILE A 104 -7.46 -7.10 -13.23
CA ILE A 104 -7.09 -6.24 -12.09
C ILE A 104 -7.66 -6.73 -10.75
N SER A 105 -8.56 -7.72 -10.78
CA SER A 105 -9.28 -8.21 -9.59
C SER A 105 -8.34 -8.67 -8.47
N GLY A 106 -7.23 -9.33 -8.83
CA GLY A 106 -6.19 -9.76 -7.90
C GLY A 106 -5.47 -8.59 -7.23
N LEU A 107 -5.17 -7.53 -8.00
CA LEU A 107 -4.57 -6.31 -7.47
C LEU A 107 -5.53 -5.59 -6.52
N LEU A 108 -6.80 -5.40 -6.91
CA LEU A 108 -7.82 -4.78 -6.07
C LEU A 108 -8.05 -5.56 -4.76
N THR A 109 -8.06 -6.90 -4.83
CA THR A 109 -8.12 -7.76 -3.64
C THR A 109 -6.92 -7.52 -2.72
N THR A 110 -5.73 -7.35 -3.29
CA THR A 110 -4.50 -7.09 -2.52
C THR A 110 -4.52 -5.70 -1.88
N VAL A 111 -5.02 -4.70 -2.60
CA VAL A 111 -5.27 -3.34 -2.11
C VAL A 111 -6.22 -3.36 -0.90
N ASP A 112 -7.35 -4.08 -0.99
CA ASP A 112 -8.30 -4.19 0.12
C ASP A 112 -7.71 -4.88 1.34
N LYS A 113 -6.96 -5.98 1.13
CA LYS A 113 -6.23 -6.67 2.19
C LYS A 113 -5.19 -5.76 2.87
N LEU A 114 -4.46 -4.95 2.10
CA LEU A 114 -3.52 -3.99 2.67
C LEU A 114 -4.24 -2.91 3.48
N GLY A 115 -5.38 -2.42 3.02
CA GLY A 115 -6.20 -1.45 3.76
C GLY A 115 -6.59 -1.95 5.15
N LEU A 116 -7.03 -3.21 5.25
CA LEU A 116 -7.33 -3.85 6.54
C LEU A 116 -6.09 -3.95 7.44
N LYS A 117 -4.94 -4.32 6.89
CA LYS A 117 -3.68 -4.41 7.65
C LYS A 117 -3.18 -3.05 8.11
N LEU A 118 -3.32 -2.01 7.29
CA LEU A 118 -3.00 -0.63 7.68
C LEU A 118 -3.91 -0.15 8.81
N ASN A 119 -5.21 -0.48 8.79
CA ASN A 119 -6.12 -0.16 9.90
C ASN A 119 -5.65 -0.77 11.23
N ASN A 120 -5.21 -2.03 11.19
CA ASN A 120 -4.67 -2.72 12.36
C ASN A 120 -3.34 -2.10 12.83
N LEU A 121 -2.47 -1.72 11.89
CA LEU A 121 -1.19 -1.09 12.19
C LEU A 121 -1.36 0.32 12.79
N ILE A 122 -2.29 1.12 12.27
CA ILE A 122 -2.64 2.44 12.83
C ILE A 122 -3.20 2.28 14.24
N SER A 123 -4.11 1.32 14.43
CA SER A 123 -4.77 1.09 15.72
C SER A 123 -3.77 0.62 16.78
N SER A 124 -2.85 -0.29 16.44
CA SER A 124 -1.79 -0.75 17.35
C SER A 124 -0.82 0.39 17.69
N SER A 125 -0.41 1.19 16.69
CA SER A 125 0.51 2.32 16.92
C SER A 125 -0.09 3.36 17.87
N ARG A 126 -1.40 3.62 17.82
CA ARG A 126 -2.07 4.54 18.75
C ARG A 126 -2.24 3.97 20.17
N LYS A 127 -2.38 2.65 20.31
CA LYS A 127 -2.62 1.97 21.61
C LYS A 127 -1.38 1.86 22.49
N LEU A 128 -0.17 2.00 21.93
CA LEU A 128 1.09 1.95 22.69
C LEU A 128 1.17 2.99 23.84
N ASN A 129 0.29 4.00 23.88
CA ASN A 129 0.20 4.95 24.99
C ASN A 129 -0.57 4.45 26.23
N LYS A 130 -1.36 3.35 26.13
CA LYS A 130 -2.20 2.85 27.25
C LYS A 130 -1.50 1.84 28.17
N GLN A 131 -0.30 1.36 27.82
CA GLN A 131 0.46 0.40 28.63
C GLN A 131 1.67 1.04 29.31
N SER A 132 1.83 2.36 29.18
CA SER A 132 2.95 3.13 29.76
C SER A 132 2.46 4.23 30.71
N GLN A 133 1.20 4.16 31.15
CA GLN A 133 0.58 4.98 32.18
C GLN A 133 -0.13 4.08 33.18
#